data_AF-A0A9W7G5L0-F1
#
_entry.id   AF-A0A9W7G5L0-F1
#
_cell.length_a   1.000
_cell.length_b   1.000
_cell.length_c   1.000
_cell.angle_alpha   90.00
_cell.angle_beta   90.00
_cell.angle_gamma   90.00
#
_symmetry.space_group_name_H-M   'P 1'
#
loop_
_entity.id
_entity.type
_entity.pdbx_description
1 polymer ?
#
loop_
_entity_poly.entity_id
_entity_poly.type
_entity_poly.pdbx_seq_one_letter_code
_entity_poly.pdbx_strand_id
1 'polypeptide(L)'
;MDLFGDSDSEDENVSVGPSQETLKIIAEKQKSTEKTAEEQEVHFPTPIPLPALWPEPLFQGPVVFNDDSEEFGGGRSFVAQVDLPPGTLLMKELPLSTWPSEAIGKALSVDVLKSVPNLGLLDNLFPYKLSDVPASVVEERRSSMDAELKHLSSEISVPADDLLRYYFTLTCNGFDSGVYGHLSIFNHSELPNCIKFSPTDGVPYSEVRTVKHVKKGDHLTISYMNPREQSFARRRKYFLDQHNFDIADEIRGLSTVQKFDSTTRSAEEVENTEKTIDEFTKMYEEFKAVNDEAGKASVEFASEIKEKLSLKCRDLYAASLQLVSTVLSMFPSHVILLRCLRLHTNLCALMLDLASTSRNVLIDEMEGINILSDFVENTGKLLDLQVEYHEGDTHPDVGATVLDLAEGINGMLGKAPGRLFDLKVYRLESIVASSKYESELRATHRRIEKMFK
;
A
#
# COMPACT_ATOMS: atom_id res chain seq x y z
N MET A 1 4.18 3.01 -8.60
CA MET A 1 4.97 3.63 -7.51
C MET A 1 6.23 2.78 -7.43
N ASP A 2 7.34 3.27 -7.97
CA ASP A 2 8.62 2.58 -7.84
C ASP A 2 9.05 2.74 -6.38
N LEU A 3 8.88 1.69 -5.57
CA LEU A 3 9.17 1.76 -4.13
C LEU A 3 10.67 1.79 -3.85
N PHE A 4 11.50 1.45 -4.84
CA PHE A 4 12.96 1.43 -4.75
C PHE A 4 13.51 1.99 -6.06
N GLY A 5 13.79 3.29 -6.10
CA GLY A 5 14.51 3.86 -7.22
C GLY A 5 15.93 3.28 -7.28
N ASP A 6 16.34 2.82 -8.47
CA ASP A 6 17.67 2.27 -8.72
C ASP A 6 18.76 3.33 -8.41
N SER A 7 19.29 3.29 -7.18
CA SER A 7 20.48 4.02 -6.77
C SER A 7 21.67 3.07 -6.77
N ASP A 8 22.23 2.84 -7.95
CA ASP A 8 23.55 2.22 -8.09
C ASP A 8 24.61 3.23 -7.67
N SER A 9 25.12 3.07 -6.45
CA SER A 9 26.39 3.66 -6.02
C SER A 9 27.32 2.56 -5.52
N GLU A 10 28.52 2.54 -6.10
CA GLU A 10 29.59 1.59 -5.81
C GLU A 10 30.10 1.81 -4.37
N ASP A 11 29.90 0.84 -3.47
CA ASP A 11 30.44 0.89 -2.11
C ASP A 11 31.77 0.13 -2.00
N GLU A 12 32.79 0.88 -1.58
CA GLU A 12 34.06 0.36 -1.08
C GLU A 12 33.86 -0.40 0.25
N ASN A 13 34.44 -1.59 0.32
CA ASN A 13 34.42 -2.46 1.50
C ASN A 13 35.15 -1.81 2.70
N VAL A 14 34.40 -1.27 3.66
CA VAL A 14 34.92 -0.99 5.01
C VAL A 14 34.37 -2.02 6.00
N SER A 15 35.25 -2.92 6.42
CA SER A 15 35.00 -3.91 7.48
C SER A 15 34.91 -3.19 8.84
N VAL A 16 33.69 -3.02 9.37
CA VAL A 16 33.46 -2.64 10.77
C VAL A 16 32.90 -3.86 11.52
N GLY A 17 33.63 -4.33 12.53
CA GLY A 17 33.23 -5.44 13.38
C GLY A 17 32.03 -5.13 14.27
N PRO A 18 31.32 -6.15 14.80
CA PRO A 18 30.05 -5.95 15.48
C PRO A 18 30.25 -5.38 16.89
N SER A 19 29.75 -4.17 17.15
CA SER A 19 29.42 -3.73 18.51
C SER A 19 27.97 -4.14 18.81
N GLN A 20 27.82 -5.24 19.55
CA GLN A 20 26.53 -5.62 20.14
C GLN A 20 26.22 -4.72 21.33
N GLU A 21 25.46 -3.65 21.10
CA GLU A 21 24.63 -3.01 22.13
C GLU A 21 23.30 -2.61 21.47
N THR A 22 22.43 -3.61 21.32
CA THR A 22 21.08 -3.48 20.75
C THR A 22 20.06 -3.30 21.87
N LEU A 23 19.29 -2.21 21.75
CA LEU A 23 17.92 -1.96 22.24
C LEU A 23 17.41 -2.91 23.34
N LYS A 24 17.53 -2.46 24.59
CA LYS A 24 16.71 -2.94 25.71
C LYS A 24 15.60 -1.93 25.99
N ILE A 25 14.45 -2.48 26.43
CA ILE A 25 13.22 -1.84 26.96
C ILE A 25 12.17 -1.65 25.84
N ILE A 26 11.03 -2.38 25.80
CA ILE A 26 10.14 -2.82 26.89
C ILE A 26 9.82 -4.33 26.73
N ALA A 27 10.24 -5.14 27.69
CA ALA A 27 9.73 -6.50 27.90
C ALA A 27 9.42 -6.65 29.39
N GLU A 28 8.25 -6.19 29.81
CA GLU A 28 7.73 -6.48 31.14
C GLU A 28 7.11 -7.88 31.16
N LYS A 29 7.57 -8.67 32.14
CA LYS A 29 7.24 -10.06 32.41
C LYS A 29 5.73 -10.27 32.56
N GLN A 30 5.10 -10.90 31.55
CA GLN A 30 3.94 -11.76 31.82
C GLN A 30 4.44 -13.11 32.32
N LYS A 31 4.14 -13.38 33.60
CA LYS A 31 4.34 -14.67 34.25
C LYS A 31 3.22 -15.59 33.71
N SER A 32 3.51 -16.35 32.65
CA SER A 32 2.57 -17.33 32.12
C SER A 32 2.41 -18.48 33.12
N THR A 33 1.16 -18.71 33.52
CA THR A 33 0.73 -19.98 34.11
C THR A 33 0.78 -21.04 33.01
N GLU A 34 1.72 -21.98 33.12
CA GLU A 34 1.74 -23.22 32.34
C GLU A 34 0.42 -23.99 32.57
N LYS A 35 -0.51 -23.85 31.64
CA LYS A 35 -1.48 -24.90 31.34
C LYS A 35 -0.88 -25.72 30.22
N THR A 36 -0.58 -26.98 30.49
CA THR A 36 -0.35 -28.03 29.49
C THR A 36 -1.46 -27.98 28.45
N ALA A 37 -1.18 -27.40 27.28
CA ALA A 37 -2.01 -27.52 26.11
C ALA A 37 -1.77 -28.91 25.52
N GLU A 38 -2.84 -29.70 25.40
CA GLU A 38 -2.83 -30.89 24.55
C GLU A 38 -2.47 -30.45 23.13
N GLU A 39 -1.39 -31.00 22.57
CA GLU A 39 -1.03 -30.84 21.17
C GLU A 39 -2.17 -31.40 20.31
N GLN A 40 -3.08 -30.54 19.87
CA GLN A 40 -3.97 -30.87 18.77
C GLN A 40 -3.11 -31.04 17.52
N GLU A 41 -3.07 -32.25 16.96
CA GLU A 41 -2.49 -32.50 15.64
C GLU A 41 -3.20 -31.60 14.63
N VAL A 42 -2.53 -30.51 14.22
CA VAL A 42 -3.01 -29.65 13.15
C VAL A 42 -2.94 -30.47 11.87
N HIS A 43 -4.10 -30.89 11.37
CA HIS A 43 -4.19 -31.64 10.12
C HIS A 43 -3.83 -30.70 8.96
N PHE A 44 -2.65 -30.91 8.37
CA PHE A 44 -2.25 -30.14 7.19
C PHE A 44 -2.98 -30.65 5.95
N PRO A 45 -3.54 -29.74 5.12
CA PRO A 45 -4.19 -30.13 3.87
C PRO A 45 -3.18 -30.81 2.95
N THR A 46 -3.63 -31.86 2.26
CA THR A 46 -2.82 -32.52 1.23
C THR A 46 -2.66 -31.55 0.06
N PRO A 47 -1.45 -31.36 -0.52
CA PRO A 47 -1.27 -30.42 -1.61
C PRO A 47 -2.19 -30.71 -2.79
N ILE A 48 -3.09 -29.77 -3.08
CA ILE A 48 -3.95 -29.79 -4.25
C ILE A 48 -3.22 -29.04 -5.37
N PRO A 49 -3.11 -29.61 -6.59
CA PRO A 49 -2.56 -28.89 -7.73
C PRO A 49 -3.34 -27.60 -8.00
N LEU A 50 -2.65 -26.59 -8.53
CA LEU A 50 -3.32 -25.38 -9.00
C LEU A 50 -4.35 -25.72 -10.09
N PRO A 51 -5.44 -24.94 -10.22
CA PRO A 51 -6.39 -25.12 -11.31
C PRO A 51 -5.67 -25.06 -12.68
N ALA A 52 -5.71 -26.15 -13.44
CA ALA A 52 -5.02 -26.28 -14.73
C ALA A 52 -5.58 -25.38 -15.86
N LEU A 53 -6.46 -24.43 -15.52
CA LEU A 53 -7.18 -23.57 -16.45
C LEU A 53 -6.45 -22.26 -16.74
N TRP A 54 -5.51 -21.87 -15.88
CA TRP A 54 -4.70 -20.66 -16.07
C TRP A 54 -3.28 -21.02 -16.53
N PRO A 55 -2.59 -20.10 -17.23
CA PRO A 55 -1.17 -20.25 -17.48
C PRO A 55 -0.42 -20.39 -16.17
N GLU A 56 0.52 -21.34 -16.11
CA GLU A 56 1.40 -21.50 -14.95
C GLU A 56 2.05 -20.17 -14.56
N PRO A 57 2.14 -19.84 -13.26
CA PRO A 57 2.82 -18.64 -12.82
C PRO A 57 4.29 -18.70 -13.23
N LEU A 58 4.91 -17.54 -13.47
CA LEU A 58 6.34 -17.42 -13.75
C LEU A 58 7.20 -17.95 -12.59
N PHE A 59 6.64 -17.90 -11.37
CA PHE A 59 7.23 -18.46 -10.17
C PHE A 59 6.13 -18.81 -9.17
N GLN A 60 6.25 -19.97 -8.53
CA GLN A 60 5.46 -20.37 -7.37
C GLN A 60 6.41 -20.75 -6.24
N GLY A 61 6.26 -20.08 -5.11
CA GLY A 61 7.03 -20.31 -3.90
C GLY A 61 6.50 -21.49 -3.07
N PRO A 62 6.94 -21.61 -1.81
CA PRO A 62 6.50 -22.67 -0.89
C PRO A 62 5.08 -22.43 -0.35
N VAL A 63 4.11 -22.40 -1.26
CA VAL A 63 2.68 -22.17 -0.99
C VAL A 63 1.86 -23.35 -1.49
N VAL A 64 0.78 -23.67 -0.78
CA VAL A 64 -0.17 -24.70 -1.17
C VAL A 64 -1.54 -24.08 -1.38
N PHE A 65 -2.21 -24.51 -2.45
CA PHE A 65 -3.61 -24.17 -2.70
C PHE A 65 -4.50 -25.00 -1.77
N ASN A 66 -5.45 -24.32 -1.12
CA ASN A 66 -6.47 -24.92 -0.28
C ASN A 66 -7.85 -24.51 -0.83
N ASP A 67 -8.70 -25.48 -1.17
CA ASP A 67 -10.08 -25.27 -1.65
C ASP A 67 -11.16 -25.53 -0.58
N ASP A 68 -10.72 -25.76 0.66
CA ASP A 68 -11.56 -25.95 1.84
C ASP A 68 -11.35 -24.79 2.81
N SER A 69 -11.55 -23.57 2.32
CA SER A 69 -11.39 -22.35 3.13
C SER A 69 -12.72 -21.58 3.20
N GLU A 70 -13.71 -22.17 3.86
CA GLU A 70 -15.08 -21.63 3.98
C GLU A 70 -15.13 -20.22 4.61
N GLU A 71 -14.08 -19.82 5.35
CA GLU A 71 -13.96 -18.51 5.98
C GLU A 71 -13.66 -17.37 4.99
N PHE A 72 -13.25 -17.68 3.75
CA PHE A 72 -12.91 -16.67 2.74
C PHE A 72 -13.84 -16.67 1.53
N GLY A 73 -13.88 -15.51 0.86
CA GLY A 73 -14.60 -15.34 -0.41
C GLY A 73 -14.17 -16.38 -1.45
N GLY A 74 -15.14 -17.12 -2.00
CA GLY A 74 -14.89 -18.14 -3.01
C GLY A 74 -14.32 -19.47 -2.50
N GLY A 75 -14.21 -19.65 -1.17
CA GLY A 75 -13.89 -20.94 -0.53
C GLY A 75 -12.45 -21.41 -0.69
N ARG A 76 -11.54 -20.53 -1.12
CA ARG A 76 -10.16 -20.90 -1.48
C ARG A 76 -9.14 -20.00 -0.82
N SER A 77 -7.94 -20.51 -0.61
CA SER A 77 -6.81 -19.71 -0.11
C SER A 77 -5.46 -20.29 -0.52
N PHE A 78 -4.41 -19.49 -0.35
CA PHE A 78 -3.05 -20.01 -0.26
C PHE A 78 -2.62 -20.13 1.19
N VAL A 79 -1.91 -21.21 1.49
CA VAL A 79 -1.37 -21.51 2.83
C VAL A 79 0.15 -21.71 2.73
N ALA A 80 0.88 -21.28 3.75
CA ALA A 80 2.33 -21.47 3.84
C ALA A 80 2.70 -22.96 4.04
N GLN A 81 3.54 -23.54 3.18
CA GLN A 81 3.99 -24.94 3.33
C GLN A 81 5.10 -25.12 4.36
N VAL A 82 5.82 -24.04 4.64
CA VAL A 82 6.94 -23.95 5.59
C VAL A 82 6.87 -22.61 6.30
N ASP A 83 7.66 -22.43 7.35
CA ASP A 83 7.83 -21.11 7.96
C ASP A 83 8.51 -20.16 6.95
N LEU A 84 7.90 -19.00 6.72
CA LEU A 84 8.33 -18.04 5.72
C LEU A 84 8.92 -16.81 6.41
N PRO A 85 10.20 -16.46 6.19
CA PRO A 85 10.73 -15.17 6.63
C PRO A 85 10.12 -14.01 5.83
N PRO A 86 10.18 -12.77 6.33
CA PRO A 86 9.83 -11.57 5.56
C PRO A 86 10.64 -11.49 4.26
N GLY A 87 10.01 -11.00 3.18
CA GLY A 87 10.60 -10.89 1.85
C GLY A 87 10.53 -12.14 0.98
N THR A 88 9.98 -13.24 1.51
CA THR A 88 9.87 -14.50 0.75
C THR A 88 8.98 -14.29 -0.47
N LEU A 89 9.52 -14.53 -1.65
CA LEU A 89 8.75 -14.53 -2.89
C LEU A 89 7.79 -15.73 -2.92
N LEU A 90 6.51 -15.47 -3.16
CA LEU A 90 5.45 -16.47 -3.13
C LEU A 90 4.88 -16.74 -4.51
N MET A 91 4.73 -15.70 -5.34
CA MET A 91 4.14 -15.83 -6.67
C MET A 91 4.71 -14.76 -7.60
N LYS A 92 4.93 -15.11 -8.86
CA LYS A 92 5.08 -14.16 -9.98
C LYS A 92 4.11 -14.56 -11.08
N GLU A 93 3.26 -13.65 -11.52
CA GLU A 93 2.22 -13.95 -12.51
C GLU A 93 2.05 -12.82 -13.52
N LEU A 94 1.93 -13.18 -14.80
CA LEU A 94 1.49 -12.24 -15.83
C LEU A 94 -0.03 -12.04 -15.73
N PRO A 95 -0.56 -10.83 -15.99
CA PRO A 95 -2.00 -10.62 -16.03
C PRO A 95 -2.64 -11.46 -17.13
N LEU A 96 -3.80 -12.05 -16.86
CA LEU A 96 -4.66 -12.66 -17.88
C LEU A 96 -5.18 -11.61 -18.88
N SER A 97 -5.42 -10.39 -18.36
CA SER A 97 -5.72 -9.18 -19.14
C SER A 97 -5.27 -7.96 -18.35
N THR A 98 -4.64 -7.00 -19.01
CA THR A 98 -4.36 -5.67 -18.45
C THR A 98 -5.56 -4.75 -18.68
N TRP A 99 -5.72 -3.73 -17.84
CA TRP A 99 -6.72 -2.69 -18.08
C TRP A 99 -6.25 -1.69 -19.14
N PRO A 100 -7.17 -1.16 -19.97
CA PRO A 100 -6.90 0.04 -20.74
C PRO A 100 -6.50 1.18 -19.81
N SER A 101 -5.55 2.02 -20.23
CA SER A 101 -5.07 3.16 -19.44
C SER A 101 -6.21 4.11 -19.03
N GLU A 102 -7.25 4.21 -19.86
CA GLU A 102 -8.42 5.05 -19.61
C GLU A 102 -9.35 4.51 -18.52
N ALA A 103 -9.26 3.23 -18.20
CA ALA A 103 -10.08 2.54 -17.19
C ALA A 103 -9.42 2.51 -15.80
N ILE A 104 -8.10 2.74 -15.71
CA ILE A 104 -7.36 2.76 -14.45
C ILE A 104 -7.93 3.87 -13.55
N GLY A 105 -8.28 3.51 -12.31
CA GLY A 105 -8.85 4.43 -11.31
C GLY A 105 -10.33 4.80 -11.54
N LYS A 106 -11.03 4.12 -12.45
CA LYS A 106 -12.47 4.33 -12.69
C LYS A 106 -13.27 3.07 -12.36
N ALA A 107 -14.56 3.24 -12.10
CA ALA A 107 -15.49 2.13 -12.03
C ALA A 107 -15.47 1.36 -13.37
N LEU A 108 -15.38 0.03 -13.29
CA LEU A 108 -15.38 -0.82 -14.47
C LEU A 108 -16.73 -0.72 -15.20
N SER A 109 -16.67 -0.50 -16.52
CA SER A 109 -17.82 -0.58 -17.41
C SER A 109 -17.95 -1.99 -17.99
N VAL A 110 -19.10 -2.30 -18.61
CA VAL A 110 -19.30 -3.58 -19.34
C VAL A 110 -18.25 -3.77 -20.45
N ASP A 111 -17.79 -2.69 -21.07
CA ASP A 111 -16.84 -2.74 -22.18
C ASP A 111 -15.48 -3.32 -21.77
N VAL A 112 -15.13 -3.32 -20.48
CA VAL A 112 -13.89 -3.97 -20.02
C VAL A 112 -13.88 -5.48 -20.32
N LEU A 113 -15.06 -6.11 -20.45
CA LEU A 113 -15.17 -7.52 -20.86
C LEU A 113 -14.58 -7.76 -22.25
N LYS A 114 -14.56 -6.74 -23.12
CA LYS A 114 -13.96 -6.83 -24.45
C LYS A 114 -12.43 -6.86 -24.41
N SER A 115 -11.81 -6.36 -23.33
CA SER A 115 -10.35 -6.38 -23.21
C SER A 115 -9.83 -7.77 -22.82
N VAL A 116 -10.69 -8.64 -22.29
CA VAL A 116 -10.33 -10.01 -21.90
C VAL A 116 -10.30 -10.90 -23.14
N PRO A 117 -9.13 -11.44 -23.56
CA PRO A 117 -9.02 -12.17 -24.83
C PRO A 117 -9.87 -13.45 -24.87
N ASN A 118 -10.08 -14.07 -23.72
CA ASN A 118 -10.88 -15.27 -23.55
C ASN A 118 -11.60 -15.23 -22.20
N LEU A 119 -12.92 -15.00 -22.22
CA LEU A 119 -13.74 -14.94 -21.02
C LEU A 119 -13.75 -16.26 -20.24
N GLY A 120 -13.52 -17.42 -20.89
CA GLY A 120 -13.43 -18.71 -20.19
C GLY A 120 -12.27 -18.81 -19.20
N LEU A 121 -11.26 -17.92 -19.29
CA LEU A 121 -10.21 -17.81 -18.25
C LEU A 121 -10.76 -17.34 -16.90
N LEU A 122 -11.94 -16.71 -16.89
CA LEU A 122 -12.61 -16.20 -15.70
C LEU A 122 -13.58 -17.22 -15.07
N ASP A 123 -13.75 -18.41 -15.66
CA ASP A 123 -14.73 -19.41 -15.20
C ASP A 123 -14.45 -19.93 -13.78
N ASN A 124 -13.18 -19.86 -13.36
CA ASN A 124 -12.74 -20.33 -12.04
C ASN A 124 -12.45 -19.17 -11.09
N LEU A 125 -12.86 -17.95 -11.41
CA LEU A 125 -12.77 -16.81 -10.51
C LEU A 125 -14.13 -16.55 -9.87
N PHE A 126 -14.12 -16.10 -8.62
CA PHE A 126 -15.35 -15.84 -7.88
C PHE A 126 -16.02 -14.55 -8.38
N PRO A 127 -17.34 -14.50 -8.60
CA PRO A 127 -18.32 -15.56 -8.42
C PRO A 127 -18.33 -16.57 -9.58
N TYR A 128 -18.47 -17.86 -9.23
CA TYR A 128 -18.57 -18.96 -10.21
C TYR A 128 -19.93 -19.00 -10.88
N LYS A 129 -20.96 -18.50 -10.20
CA LYS A 129 -22.34 -18.40 -10.69
C LYS A 129 -23.00 -17.14 -10.11
N LEU A 130 -24.04 -16.64 -10.78
CA LEU A 130 -24.77 -15.46 -10.30
C LEU A 130 -25.38 -15.65 -8.90
N SER A 131 -25.68 -16.88 -8.50
CA SER A 131 -26.21 -17.17 -7.15
C SER A 131 -25.17 -17.11 -6.03
N ASP A 132 -23.88 -16.93 -6.35
CA ASP A 132 -22.86 -16.61 -5.36
C ASP A 132 -22.91 -15.13 -4.94
N VAL A 133 -23.61 -14.29 -5.72
CA VAL A 133 -23.82 -12.87 -5.44
C VAL A 133 -25.23 -12.68 -4.86
N PRO A 134 -25.43 -11.80 -3.86
CA PRO A 134 -26.75 -11.51 -3.34
C PRO A 134 -27.74 -11.13 -4.45
N ALA A 135 -28.92 -11.76 -4.44
CA ALA A 135 -29.93 -11.59 -5.51
C ALA A 135 -30.31 -10.11 -5.73
N SER A 136 -30.40 -9.31 -4.66
CA SER A 136 -30.69 -7.88 -4.74
C SER A 136 -29.63 -7.10 -5.54
N VAL A 137 -28.36 -7.46 -5.38
CA VAL A 137 -27.24 -6.82 -6.09
C VAL A 137 -27.24 -7.24 -7.57
N VAL A 138 -27.55 -8.51 -7.86
CA VAL A 138 -27.71 -9.02 -9.23
C VAL A 138 -28.85 -8.29 -9.94
N GLU A 139 -30.01 -8.13 -9.29
CA GLU A 139 -31.17 -7.45 -9.86
C GLU A 139 -30.91 -5.96 -10.13
N GLU A 140 -30.29 -5.26 -9.17
CA GLU A 140 -29.90 -3.86 -9.31
C GLU A 140 -28.95 -3.67 -10.51
N ARG A 141 -27.85 -4.43 -10.55
CA ARG A 141 -26.85 -4.32 -11.62
C ARG A 141 -27.42 -4.69 -12.98
N ARG A 142 -28.17 -5.80 -13.04
CA ARG A 142 -28.87 -6.23 -14.26
C ARG A 142 -29.77 -5.13 -14.81
N SER A 143 -30.54 -4.47 -13.95
CA SER A 143 -31.43 -3.37 -14.37
C SER A 143 -30.64 -2.15 -14.84
N SER A 144 -29.54 -1.80 -14.17
CA SER A 144 -28.72 -0.64 -14.55
C SER A 144 -27.96 -0.83 -15.88
N MET A 145 -27.62 -2.07 -16.23
CA MET A 145 -26.72 -2.40 -17.35
C MET A 145 -27.40 -3.23 -18.46
N ASP A 146 -28.73 -3.41 -18.41
CA ASP A 146 -29.49 -4.31 -19.30
C ASP A 146 -29.24 -4.03 -20.79
N ALA A 147 -29.27 -2.75 -21.19
CA ALA A 147 -29.07 -2.35 -22.58
C ALA A 147 -27.64 -2.66 -23.06
N GLU A 148 -26.63 -2.38 -22.24
CA GLU A 148 -25.22 -2.62 -22.54
C GLU A 148 -24.91 -4.12 -22.63
N LEU A 149 -25.42 -4.90 -21.67
CA LEU A 149 -25.26 -6.36 -21.64
C LEU A 149 -25.93 -7.03 -22.84
N LYS A 150 -27.14 -6.60 -23.23
CA LYS A 150 -27.83 -7.11 -24.43
C LYS A 150 -27.08 -6.78 -25.71
N HIS A 151 -26.58 -5.54 -25.81
CA HIS A 151 -25.77 -5.12 -26.95
C HIS A 151 -24.50 -5.98 -27.06
N LEU A 152 -23.71 -6.07 -25.97
CA LEU A 152 -22.49 -6.87 -25.94
C LEU A 152 -22.77 -8.36 -26.19
N SER A 153 -23.84 -8.90 -25.60
CA SER A 153 -24.28 -10.28 -25.79
C SER A 153 -24.48 -10.62 -27.27
N SER A 154 -25.09 -9.70 -28.02
CA SER A 154 -25.27 -9.87 -29.48
C SER A 154 -23.97 -9.76 -30.27
N GLU A 155 -23.01 -8.94 -29.80
CA GLU A 155 -21.73 -8.68 -30.46
C GLU A 155 -20.78 -9.88 -30.34
N ILE A 156 -20.65 -10.46 -29.13
CA ILE A 156 -19.69 -11.55 -28.85
C ILE A 156 -20.34 -12.92 -28.67
N SER A 157 -21.64 -13.04 -28.88
CA SER A 157 -22.41 -14.31 -28.80
C SER A 157 -22.32 -15.01 -27.43
N VAL A 158 -22.25 -14.25 -26.34
CA VAL A 158 -22.26 -14.76 -24.95
C VAL A 158 -23.57 -14.33 -24.28
N PRO A 159 -24.29 -15.21 -23.56
CA PRO A 159 -25.51 -14.83 -22.86
C PRO A 159 -25.33 -13.64 -21.91
N ALA A 160 -26.32 -12.74 -21.84
CA ALA A 160 -26.26 -11.55 -20.99
C ALA A 160 -26.03 -11.87 -19.50
N ASP A 161 -26.56 -12.99 -19.01
CA ASP A 161 -26.37 -13.45 -17.63
C ASP A 161 -24.93 -13.90 -17.37
N ASP A 162 -24.29 -14.55 -18.35
CA ASP A 162 -22.88 -14.95 -18.26
C ASP A 162 -21.99 -13.69 -18.29
N LEU A 163 -22.31 -12.71 -19.14
CA LEU A 163 -21.63 -11.41 -19.15
C LEU A 163 -21.76 -10.67 -17.82
N LEU A 164 -22.94 -10.69 -17.21
CA LEU A 164 -23.14 -10.10 -15.89
C LEU A 164 -22.31 -10.84 -14.83
N ARG A 165 -22.23 -12.17 -14.88
CA ARG A 165 -21.34 -12.94 -13.99
C ARG A 165 -19.88 -12.56 -14.20
N TYR A 166 -19.42 -12.49 -15.44
CA TYR A 166 -18.04 -12.08 -15.75
C TYR A 166 -17.76 -10.66 -15.28
N TYR A 167 -18.73 -9.74 -15.41
CA TYR A 167 -18.61 -8.40 -14.86
C TYR A 167 -18.36 -8.45 -13.35
N PHE A 168 -19.19 -9.19 -12.60
CA PHE A 168 -18.96 -9.38 -11.16
C PHE A 168 -17.59 -10.00 -10.87
N THR A 169 -17.16 -10.96 -11.70
CA THR A 169 -15.85 -11.61 -11.60
C THR A 169 -14.71 -10.60 -11.71
N LEU A 170 -14.76 -9.71 -12.70
CA LEU A 170 -13.75 -8.67 -12.85
C LEU A 170 -13.79 -7.65 -11.70
N THR A 171 -14.97 -7.32 -11.18
CA THR A 171 -15.06 -6.42 -10.00
C THR A 171 -14.52 -7.04 -8.71
N CYS A 172 -14.66 -8.36 -8.55
CA CYS A 172 -14.22 -9.06 -7.34
C CYS A 172 -12.73 -9.46 -7.37
N ASN A 173 -12.16 -9.68 -8.56
CA ASN A 173 -10.79 -10.22 -8.72
C ASN A 173 -9.85 -9.27 -9.50
N GLY A 174 -10.35 -8.12 -9.93
CA GLY A 174 -9.56 -7.13 -10.63
C GLY A 174 -8.63 -6.38 -9.69
N PHE A 175 -7.38 -6.23 -10.09
CA PHE A 175 -6.39 -5.35 -9.45
C PHE A 175 -6.17 -4.12 -10.31
N ASP A 176 -5.57 -3.04 -9.80
CA ASP A 176 -5.29 -1.82 -10.58
C ASP A 176 -4.56 -2.05 -11.92
N SER A 177 -3.78 -3.14 -12.02
CA SER A 177 -2.99 -3.49 -13.20
C SER A 177 -3.65 -4.48 -14.16
N GLY A 178 -4.78 -5.09 -13.78
CA GLY A 178 -5.41 -6.15 -14.55
C GLY A 178 -6.06 -7.24 -13.71
N VAL A 179 -6.51 -8.30 -14.37
CA VAL A 179 -7.01 -9.52 -13.73
C VAL A 179 -5.98 -10.64 -13.84
N TYR A 180 -5.84 -11.42 -12.78
CA TYR A 180 -4.87 -12.50 -12.63
C TYR A 180 -5.60 -13.79 -12.26
N GLY A 181 -5.03 -14.95 -12.59
CA GLY A 181 -5.64 -16.22 -12.21
C GLY A 181 -5.29 -16.55 -10.75
N HIS A 182 -4.01 -16.79 -10.53
CA HIS A 182 -3.48 -17.26 -9.26
C HIS A 182 -3.46 -16.17 -8.21
N LEU A 183 -3.07 -14.94 -8.54
CA LEU A 183 -3.04 -13.85 -7.57
C LEU A 183 -4.41 -13.51 -6.99
N SER A 184 -5.49 -13.84 -7.70
CA SER A 184 -6.87 -13.67 -7.23
C SER A 184 -7.31 -14.67 -6.16
N ILE A 185 -6.48 -15.68 -5.85
CA ILE A 185 -6.72 -16.64 -4.75
C ILE A 185 -6.26 -16.08 -3.40
N PHE A 186 -5.32 -15.12 -3.38
CA PHE A 186 -4.92 -14.49 -2.13
C PHE A 186 -6.10 -13.75 -1.53
N ASN A 187 -6.43 -14.05 -0.27
CA ASN A 187 -7.55 -13.43 0.41
C ASN A 187 -7.20 -12.07 1.01
N HIS A 188 -8.23 -11.30 1.32
CA HIS A 188 -8.06 -10.07 2.06
C HIS A 188 -7.68 -10.36 3.52
N SER A 189 -6.86 -9.49 4.10
CA SER A 189 -6.87 -9.23 5.53
C SER A 189 -6.58 -7.74 5.80
N GLU A 190 -7.14 -7.25 6.90
CA GLU A 190 -6.90 -5.90 7.43
C GLU A 190 -5.47 -5.73 7.97
N LEU A 191 -4.81 -6.84 8.36
CA LEU A 191 -3.37 -6.90 8.71
C LEU A 191 -2.66 -7.98 7.88
N PRO A 192 -2.54 -7.75 6.57
CA PRO A 192 -2.06 -8.78 5.66
C PRO A 192 -0.62 -9.17 5.99
N ASN A 193 -0.30 -10.44 5.80
CA ASN A 193 1.05 -10.95 5.96
C ASN A 193 1.85 -10.98 4.65
N CYS A 194 1.19 -10.64 3.54
CA CYS A 194 1.79 -10.50 2.22
C CYS A 194 1.48 -9.13 1.60
N ILE A 195 2.30 -8.73 0.64
CA ILE A 195 2.09 -7.55 -0.22
C ILE A 195 2.18 -7.97 -1.68
N LYS A 196 1.28 -7.41 -2.51
CA LYS A 196 1.33 -7.53 -3.97
C LYS A 196 2.05 -6.32 -4.55
N PHE A 197 3.02 -6.56 -5.41
CA PHE A 197 3.64 -5.54 -6.25
C PHE A 197 2.98 -5.55 -7.62
N SER A 198 2.53 -4.38 -8.06
CA SER A 198 1.99 -4.18 -9.41
C SER A 198 3.12 -4.18 -10.44
N PRO A 199 2.83 -4.50 -11.71
CA PRO A 199 3.81 -4.38 -12.79
C PRO A 199 4.36 -2.95 -12.87
N THR A 200 5.63 -2.82 -13.25
CA THR A 200 6.33 -1.54 -13.45
C THR A 200 6.95 -1.50 -14.85
N ASP A 201 7.51 -0.34 -15.22
CA ASP A 201 8.22 -0.22 -16.50
C ASP A 201 9.39 -1.21 -16.55
N GLY A 202 9.37 -2.11 -17.53
CA GLY A 202 10.36 -3.19 -17.66
C GLY A 202 10.04 -4.48 -16.89
N VAL A 203 9.02 -4.49 -16.02
CA VAL A 203 8.58 -5.67 -15.26
C VAL A 203 7.10 -5.95 -15.54
N PRO A 204 6.77 -6.82 -16.51
CA PRO A 204 5.39 -7.00 -17.00
C PRO A 204 4.52 -7.91 -16.10
N TYR A 205 5.04 -8.33 -14.95
CA TYR A 205 4.36 -9.26 -14.05
C TYR A 205 4.05 -8.60 -12.70
N SER A 206 3.06 -9.14 -12.00
CA SER A 206 2.88 -8.88 -10.58
C SER A 206 3.56 -9.96 -9.76
N GLU A 207 3.97 -9.59 -8.55
CA GLU A 207 4.52 -10.53 -7.60
C GLU A 207 3.93 -10.36 -6.21
N VAL A 208 3.92 -11.42 -5.41
CA VAL A 208 3.49 -11.39 -4.01
C VAL A 208 4.64 -11.87 -3.13
N ARG A 209 4.93 -11.10 -2.08
CA ARG A 209 5.97 -11.41 -1.09
C ARG A 209 5.43 -11.31 0.33
N THR A 210 5.99 -12.07 1.26
CA THR A 210 5.69 -11.90 2.70
C THR A 210 6.26 -10.57 3.21
N VAL A 211 5.53 -9.89 4.10
CA VAL A 211 5.99 -8.65 4.77
C VAL A 211 6.36 -8.86 6.23
N LYS A 212 5.98 -10.01 6.80
CA LYS A 212 6.32 -10.45 8.15
C LYS A 212 6.59 -11.95 8.15
N HIS A 213 7.02 -12.49 9.28
CA HIS A 213 7.17 -13.93 9.43
C HIS A 213 5.79 -14.60 9.38
N VAL A 214 5.67 -15.68 8.62
CA VAL A 214 4.44 -16.47 8.48
C VAL A 214 4.75 -17.90 8.86
N LYS A 215 3.97 -18.50 9.77
CA LYS A 215 4.22 -19.88 10.18
C LYS A 215 3.70 -20.83 9.12
N LYS A 216 4.30 -22.02 9.05
CA LYS A 216 3.75 -23.14 8.30
C LYS A 216 2.28 -23.37 8.70
N GLY A 217 1.40 -23.46 7.72
CA GLY A 217 -0.03 -23.67 7.92
C GLY A 217 -0.86 -22.39 8.02
N ASP A 218 -0.23 -21.21 8.15
CA ASP A 218 -0.97 -19.94 8.16
C ASP A 218 -1.45 -19.57 6.74
N HIS A 219 -2.64 -18.97 6.66
CA HIS A 219 -3.18 -18.41 5.43
C HIS A 219 -2.36 -17.20 4.97
N LEU A 220 -2.20 -17.07 3.65
CA LEU A 220 -1.46 -15.99 3.00
C LEU A 220 -2.46 -14.95 2.49
N THR A 221 -2.38 -13.74 3.03
CA THR A 221 -3.36 -12.68 2.79
C THR A 221 -2.69 -11.40 2.31
N ILE A 222 -3.38 -10.67 1.45
CA ILE A 222 -3.01 -9.35 0.92
C ILE A 222 -4.07 -8.31 1.31
N SER A 223 -3.76 -7.02 1.13
CA SER A 223 -4.82 -6.01 1.13
C SER A 223 -5.48 -5.96 -0.25
N TYR A 224 -6.82 -5.93 -0.30
CA TYR A 224 -7.55 -5.63 -1.54
C TYR A 224 -7.69 -4.12 -1.77
N MET A 225 -7.43 -3.33 -0.73
CA MET A 225 -7.61 -1.90 -0.76
C MET A 225 -6.33 -1.15 -1.12
N ASN A 226 -6.50 -0.10 -1.93
CA ASN A 226 -5.51 0.91 -2.24
C ASN A 226 -6.20 2.29 -2.29
N PRO A 227 -5.78 3.30 -1.50
CA PRO A 227 -4.82 3.20 -0.39
C PRO A 227 -5.36 2.34 0.76
N ARG A 228 -4.48 1.79 1.60
CA ARG A 228 -4.87 0.96 2.76
C ARG A 228 -5.36 1.80 3.93
N GLU A 229 -4.84 3.02 4.05
CA GLU A 229 -4.98 3.87 5.21
C GLU A 229 -6.27 4.70 5.17
N GLN A 230 -7.41 4.01 5.19
CA GLN A 230 -8.78 4.58 5.17
C GLN A 230 -9.48 4.28 6.48
N SER A 231 -10.56 4.99 6.86
CA SER A 231 -11.34 4.65 8.06
C SER A 231 -12.02 3.29 7.96
N PHE A 232 -12.26 2.62 9.11
CA PHE A 232 -13.04 1.38 9.12
C PHE A 232 -14.38 1.50 8.40
N ALA A 233 -15.11 2.61 8.59
CA ALA A 233 -16.39 2.82 7.94
C ALA A 233 -16.26 2.82 6.41
N ARG A 234 -15.21 3.47 5.88
CA ARG A 234 -14.93 3.51 4.45
C ARG A 234 -14.45 2.15 3.91
N ARG A 235 -13.56 1.46 4.64
CA ARG A 235 -13.11 0.10 4.29
C ARG A 235 -14.29 -0.88 4.25
N ARG A 236 -15.13 -0.89 5.28
CA ARG A 236 -16.33 -1.73 5.35
C ARG A 236 -17.30 -1.42 4.21
N LYS A 237 -17.53 -0.14 3.91
CA LYS A 237 -18.35 0.26 2.76
C LYS A 237 -17.77 -0.27 1.45
N TYR A 238 -16.46 -0.14 1.24
CA TYR A 238 -15.77 -0.67 0.07
C TYR A 238 -15.98 -2.19 -0.08
N PHE A 239 -15.79 -2.97 0.99
CA PHE A 239 -15.98 -4.42 0.94
C PHE A 239 -17.44 -4.83 0.71
N LEU A 240 -18.40 -4.12 1.30
CA LEU A 240 -19.81 -4.36 1.05
C LEU A 240 -20.19 -4.04 -0.39
N ASP A 241 -19.73 -2.91 -0.92
CA ASP A 241 -20.09 -2.44 -2.26
C ASP A 241 -19.40 -3.25 -3.37
N GLN A 242 -18.15 -3.67 -3.18
CA GLN A 242 -17.33 -4.33 -4.21
C GLN A 242 -17.26 -5.85 -4.06
N HIS A 243 -17.14 -6.35 -2.84
CA HIS A 243 -16.92 -7.78 -2.58
C HIS A 243 -18.10 -8.49 -1.92
N ASN A 244 -19.16 -7.75 -1.55
CA ASN A 244 -20.38 -8.27 -0.92
C ASN A 244 -20.14 -9.03 0.40
N PHE A 245 -19.10 -8.68 1.15
CA PHE A 245 -18.87 -9.23 2.49
C PHE A 245 -18.54 -8.13 3.51
N ASP A 246 -18.69 -8.47 4.79
CA ASP A 246 -18.51 -7.55 5.91
C ASP A 246 -17.23 -7.87 6.69
N ILE A 247 -16.28 -6.93 6.72
CA ILE A 247 -15.01 -7.04 7.47
C ILE A 247 -15.17 -6.81 8.99
N ALA A 248 -16.38 -6.52 9.48
CA ALA A 248 -16.61 -6.23 10.90
C ALA A 248 -16.28 -7.40 11.85
N ASP A 249 -16.33 -8.64 11.37
CA ASP A 249 -15.97 -9.81 12.18
C ASP A 249 -14.46 -10.00 12.28
N GLU A 250 -13.71 -9.75 11.21
CA GLU A 250 -12.24 -9.86 11.18
C GLU A 250 -11.60 -8.91 12.20
N ILE A 251 -12.02 -7.65 12.21
CA ILE A 251 -11.44 -6.61 13.08
C ILE A 251 -11.62 -6.93 14.56
N ARG A 252 -12.64 -7.70 14.96
CA ARG A 252 -12.83 -8.09 16.36
C ARG A 252 -11.66 -8.89 16.93
N GLY A 253 -10.91 -9.58 16.08
CA GLY A 253 -9.72 -10.34 16.45
C GLY A 253 -8.39 -9.56 16.38
N LEU A 254 -8.38 -8.36 15.79
CA LEU A 254 -7.15 -7.64 15.44
C LEU A 254 -6.96 -6.41 16.33
N SER A 255 -6.29 -6.58 17.48
CA SER A 255 -6.09 -5.51 18.47
C SER A 255 -5.40 -4.26 17.90
N THR A 256 -4.46 -4.45 16.97
CA THR A 256 -3.74 -3.35 16.32
C THR A 256 -4.70 -2.54 15.44
N VAL A 257 -5.51 -3.19 14.60
CA VAL A 257 -6.53 -2.50 13.78
C VAL A 257 -7.53 -1.75 14.67
N GLN A 258 -8.02 -2.41 15.72
CA GLN A 258 -8.94 -1.79 16.68
C GLN A 258 -8.35 -0.53 17.32
N LYS A 259 -7.07 -0.55 17.69
CA LYS A 259 -6.39 0.62 18.23
C LYS A 259 -6.40 1.76 17.21
N PHE A 260 -6.04 1.46 15.96
CA PHE A 260 -5.93 2.47 14.89
C PHE A 260 -7.27 2.92 14.29
N ASP A 261 -8.35 2.20 14.53
CA ASP A 261 -9.71 2.65 14.18
C ASP A 261 -10.46 3.27 15.37
N SER A 262 -9.93 3.14 16.58
CA SER A 262 -10.56 3.72 17.76
C SER A 262 -10.51 5.24 17.72
N THR A 263 -11.67 5.88 17.85
CA THR A 263 -11.77 7.33 17.95
C THR A 263 -12.97 7.73 18.81
N THR A 264 -12.83 8.82 19.55
CA THR A 264 -13.94 9.45 20.28
C THR A 264 -14.74 10.42 19.40
N ARG A 265 -14.33 10.60 18.14
CA ARG A 265 -14.96 11.49 17.17
C ARG A 265 -16.21 10.84 16.57
N SER A 266 -17.11 11.67 16.10
CA SER A 266 -18.30 11.22 15.37
C SER A 266 -17.92 10.67 13.99
N ALA A 267 -18.76 9.78 13.44
CA ALA A 267 -18.59 9.26 12.09
C ALA A 267 -18.57 10.37 11.02
N GLU A 268 -19.35 11.44 11.22
CA GLU A 268 -19.39 12.61 10.34
C GLU A 268 -18.06 13.38 10.34
N GLU A 269 -17.43 13.57 11.51
CA GLU A 269 -16.10 14.20 11.59
C GLU A 269 -15.03 13.37 10.86
N VAL A 270 -15.08 12.04 10.99
CA VAL A 270 -14.16 11.13 10.29
C VAL A 270 -14.37 11.25 8.78
N GLU A 271 -15.61 11.15 8.32
CA GLU A 271 -15.95 11.23 6.89
C GLU A 271 -15.54 12.58 6.27
N ASN A 272 -15.81 13.69 6.97
CA ASN A 272 -15.42 15.03 6.51
C ASN A 272 -13.90 15.16 6.41
N THR A 273 -13.16 14.60 7.37
CA THR A 273 -11.69 14.58 7.35
C THR A 273 -11.16 13.76 6.16
N GLU A 274 -11.74 12.60 5.88
CA GLU A 274 -11.36 11.79 4.72
C GLU A 274 -11.64 12.50 3.39
N LYS A 275 -12.75 13.23 3.28
CA LYS A 275 -13.04 14.07 2.10
C LYS A 275 -11.97 15.14 1.89
N THR A 276 -11.56 15.84 2.95
CA THR A 276 -10.48 16.83 2.87
C THR A 276 -9.15 16.17 2.45
N ILE A 277 -8.86 14.96 2.92
CA ILE A 277 -7.66 14.21 2.51
C ILE A 277 -7.73 13.81 1.04
N ASP A 278 -8.90 13.40 0.54
CA ASP A 278 -9.09 13.06 -0.87
C ASP A 278 -8.93 14.29 -1.78
N GLU A 279 -9.51 15.42 -1.38
CA GLU A 279 -9.33 16.70 -2.08
C GLU A 279 -7.84 17.12 -2.11
N PHE A 280 -7.15 16.97 -0.98
CA PHE A 280 -5.71 17.23 -0.90
C PHE A 280 -4.89 16.27 -1.77
N THR A 281 -5.24 14.98 -1.78
CA THR A 281 -4.60 13.96 -2.64
C THR A 281 -4.70 14.38 -4.10
N LYS A 282 -5.88 14.80 -4.55
CA LYS A 282 -6.10 15.29 -5.92
C LYS A 282 -5.24 16.52 -6.23
N MET A 283 -5.19 17.50 -5.33
CA MET A 283 -4.34 18.70 -5.52
C MET A 283 -2.85 18.34 -5.61
N TYR A 284 -2.39 17.37 -4.81
CA TYR A 284 -1.03 16.85 -4.85
C TYR A 284 -0.72 16.14 -6.18
N GLU A 285 -1.61 15.27 -6.66
CA GLU A 285 -1.44 14.57 -7.93
C GLU A 285 -1.40 15.53 -9.12
N GLU A 286 -2.29 16.53 -9.14
CA GLU A 286 -2.26 17.59 -10.14
C GLU A 286 -0.95 18.39 -10.09
N PHE A 287 -0.44 18.71 -8.89
CA PHE A 287 0.83 19.40 -8.74
C PHE A 287 2.00 18.54 -9.24
N LYS A 288 2.01 17.25 -8.91
CA LYS A 288 3.01 16.29 -9.39
C LYS A 288 3.00 16.17 -10.92
N ALA A 289 1.82 16.04 -11.53
CA ALA A 289 1.69 15.98 -12.99
C ALA A 289 2.25 17.24 -13.69
N VAL A 290 1.91 18.43 -13.18
CA VAL A 290 2.46 19.69 -13.71
C VAL A 290 3.98 19.76 -13.54
N ASN A 291 4.52 19.25 -12.42
CA ASN A 291 5.97 19.17 -12.22
C ASN A 291 6.66 18.22 -13.22
N ASP A 292 6.07 17.06 -13.46
CA ASP A 292 6.59 16.06 -14.39
C ASP A 292 6.58 16.60 -15.83
N GLU A 293 5.53 17.33 -16.22
CA GLU A 293 5.44 18.05 -17.49
C GLU A 293 6.50 19.16 -17.60
N ALA A 294 6.68 19.94 -16.52
CA ALA A 294 7.69 21.00 -16.47
C ALA A 294 9.11 20.43 -16.62
N GLY A 295 9.36 19.20 -16.13
CA GLY A 295 10.63 18.50 -16.32
C GLY A 295 10.92 18.11 -17.77
N LYS A 296 9.91 18.05 -18.63
CA LYS A 296 10.01 17.69 -20.06
C LYS A 296 9.98 18.92 -20.99
N ALA A 297 9.63 20.10 -20.47
CA ALA A 297 9.42 21.31 -21.25
C ALA A 297 10.72 22.02 -21.69
N SER A 298 10.60 22.86 -22.74
CA SER A 298 11.70 23.73 -23.22
C SER A 298 11.97 24.91 -22.27
N VAL A 299 13.16 25.52 -22.40
CA VAL A 299 13.67 26.57 -21.49
C VAL A 299 12.78 27.82 -21.42
N GLU A 300 12.14 28.24 -22.53
CA GLU A 300 11.31 29.45 -22.57
C GLU A 300 9.92 29.26 -21.94
N PHE A 301 9.34 28.06 -22.04
CA PHE A 301 8.07 27.71 -21.39
C PHE A 301 8.20 27.59 -19.87
N ALA A 302 9.44 27.48 -19.36
CA ALA A 302 9.72 27.25 -17.96
C ALA A 302 9.43 28.45 -17.05
N SER A 303 9.51 29.71 -17.52
CA SER A 303 9.40 30.88 -16.63
C SER A 303 7.99 31.11 -16.09
N GLU A 304 6.96 31.08 -16.94
CA GLU A 304 5.57 31.27 -16.52
C GLU A 304 5.07 30.09 -15.68
N ILE A 305 5.45 28.87 -16.07
CA ILE A 305 5.15 27.65 -15.32
C ILE A 305 5.77 27.71 -13.93
N LYS A 306 7.00 28.22 -13.82
CA LYS A 306 7.72 28.32 -12.55
C LYS A 306 7.05 29.26 -11.56
N GLU A 307 6.55 30.42 -11.99
CA GLU A 307 5.83 31.33 -11.09
C GLU A 307 4.53 30.69 -10.58
N LYS A 308 3.76 30.05 -11.47
CA LYS A 308 2.54 29.31 -11.11
C LYS A 308 2.84 28.15 -10.16
N LEU A 309 3.91 27.41 -10.41
CA LEU A 309 4.38 26.33 -9.54
C LEU A 309 4.80 26.86 -8.17
N SER A 310 5.47 28.01 -8.09
CA SER A 310 5.92 28.58 -6.80
C SER A 310 4.75 28.95 -5.90
N LEU A 311 3.73 29.61 -6.45
CA LEU A 311 2.54 29.98 -5.69
C LEU A 311 1.77 28.73 -5.25
N LYS A 312 1.49 27.81 -6.18
CA LYS A 312 0.78 26.56 -5.89
C LYS A 312 1.52 25.71 -4.86
N CYS A 313 2.85 25.71 -4.90
CA CYS A 313 3.73 25.00 -3.98
C CYS A 313 3.59 25.52 -2.54
N ARG A 314 3.62 26.84 -2.32
CA ARG A 314 3.43 27.44 -0.98
C ARG A 314 2.04 27.16 -0.43
N ASP A 315 1.01 27.34 -1.25
CA ASP A 315 -0.38 27.12 -0.84
C ASP A 315 -0.60 25.65 -0.47
N LEU A 316 -0.07 24.72 -1.27
CA LEU A 316 -0.20 23.29 -1.03
C LEU A 316 0.56 22.86 0.24
N TYR A 317 1.75 23.41 0.48
CA TYR A 317 2.51 23.17 1.70
C TYR A 317 1.78 23.67 2.94
N ALA A 318 1.27 24.92 2.92
CA ALA A 318 0.49 25.47 4.03
C ALA A 318 -0.77 24.64 4.30
N ALA A 319 -1.49 24.24 3.25
CA ALA A 319 -2.65 23.35 3.36
C ALA A 319 -2.27 21.99 3.98
N SER A 320 -1.12 21.43 3.59
CA SER A 320 -0.64 20.15 4.13
C SER A 320 -0.32 20.22 5.63
N LEU A 321 0.31 21.32 6.08
CA LEU A 321 0.62 21.53 7.50
C LEU A 321 -0.66 21.71 8.32
N GLN A 322 -1.62 22.48 7.80
CA GLN A 322 -2.92 22.64 8.44
C GLN A 322 -3.66 21.31 8.54
N LEU A 323 -3.62 20.49 7.49
CA LEU A 323 -4.23 19.18 7.45
C LEU A 323 -3.60 18.25 8.50
N VAL A 324 -2.27 18.11 8.51
CA VAL A 324 -1.54 17.29 9.49
C VAL A 324 -1.84 17.75 10.91
N SER A 325 -1.78 19.05 11.18
CA SER A 325 -2.07 19.61 12.51
C SER A 325 -3.50 19.30 12.96
N THR A 326 -4.48 19.48 12.06
CA THR A 326 -5.89 19.19 12.32
C THR A 326 -6.10 17.70 12.62
N VAL A 327 -5.62 16.82 11.73
CA VAL A 327 -5.76 15.37 11.85
C VAL A 327 -5.05 14.86 13.11
N LEU A 328 -3.83 15.31 13.38
CA LEU A 328 -3.08 14.92 14.58
C LEU A 328 -3.82 15.29 15.88
N SER A 329 -4.45 16.47 15.91
CA SER A 329 -5.22 16.93 17.08
C SER A 329 -6.52 16.13 17.29
N MET A 330 -7.11 15.64 16.20
CA MET A 330 -8.38 14.91 16.23
C MET A 330 -8.18 13.41 16.40
N PHE A 331 -7.09 12.88 15.87
CA PHE A 331 -6.87 11.46 15.58
C PHE A 331 -5.39 11.04 15.82
N PRO A 332 -4.86 11.17 17.04
CA PRO A 332 -3.41 11.05 17.31
C PRO A 332 -2.80 9.66 17.08
N SER A 333 -3.63 8.63 16.94
CA SER A 333 -3.19 7.24 16.70
C SER A 333 -4.12 6.52 15.72
N HIS A 334 -4.77 7.26 14.82
CA HIS A 334 -5.72 6.68 13.88
C HIS A 334 -5.07 6.39 12.52
N VAL A 335 -5.58 5.40 11.79
CA VAL A 335 -5.05 5.01 10.47
C VAL A 335 -5.04 6.16 9.46
N ILE A 336 -6.01 7.06 9.52
CA ILE A 336 -6.07 8.26 8.65
C ILE A 336 -4.85 9.20 8.86
N LEU A 337 -4.29 9.25 10.07
CA LEU A 337 -3.09 10.06 10.34
C LEU A 337 -1.88 9.54 9.55
N LEU A 338 -1.73 8.22 9.38
CA LEU A 338 -0.70 7.62 8.53
C LEU A 338 -0.78 8.18 7.10
N ARG A 339 -2.00 8.16 6.52
CA ARG A 339 -2.24 8.69 5.17
C ARG A 339 -1.88 10.17 5.06
N CYS A 340 -2.31 10.96 6.03
CA CYS A 340 -2.06 12.39 6.08
C CYS A 340 -0.56 12.72 6.17
N LEU A 341 0.17 12.04 7.06
CA LEU A 341 1.60 12.22 7.22
C LEU A 341 2.34 11.80 5.94
N ARG A 342 1.99 10.66 5.33
CA ARG A 342 2.61 10.21 4.08
C ARG A 342 2.41 11.22 2.94
N LEU A 343 1.21 11.77 2.79
CA LEU A 343 0.93 12.79 1.77
C LEU A 343 1.77 14.06 2.00
N HIS A 344 1.88 14.50 3.26
CA HIS A 344 2.70 15.66 3.62
C HIS A 344 4.19 15.42 3.37
N THR A 345 4.73 14.26 3.76
CA THR A 345 6.15 13.94 3.57
C THR A 345 6.49 13.80 2.09
N ASN A 346 5.62 13.16 1.29
CA ASN A 346 5.76 13.08 -0.16
C ASN A 346 5.76 14.45 -0.83
N LEU A 347 4.92 15.38 -0.36
CA LEU A 347 4.93 16.77 -0.83
C LEU A 347 6.24 17.47 -0.48
N CYS A 348 6.69 17.37 0.77
CA CYS A 348 7.94 18.01 1.19
C CYS A 348 9.14 17.48 0.39
N ALA A 349 9.22 16.16 0.17
CA ALA A 349 10.27 15.56 -0.66
C ALA A 349 10.25 16.12 -2.09
N LEU A 350 9.07 16.20 -2.72
CA LEU A 350 8.90 16.79 -4.05
C LEU A 350 9.34 18.27 -4.10
N MET A 351 9.01 19.04 -3.07
CA MET A 351 9.41 20.46 -2.95
C MET A 351 10.92 20.62 -2.76
N LEU A 352 11.56 19.73 -1.99
CA LEU A 352 13.00 19.73 -1.75
C LEU A 352 13.77 19.32 -3.01
N ASP A 353 13.27 18.34 -3.76
CA ASP A 353 13.83 17.96 -5.07
C ASP A 353 13.77 19.13 -6.06
N LEU A 354 12.60 19.80 -6.12
CA LEU A 354 12.40 21.02 -6.90
C LEU A 354 13.36 22.16 -6.52
N ALA A 355 13.72 22.28 -5.24
CA ALA A 355 14.66 23.28 -4.76
C ALA A 355 16.12 22.90 -5.09
N SER A 356 16.43 21.59 -5.16
CA SER A 356 17.79 21.10 -5.42
C SER A 356 18.17 21.10 -6.90
N THR A 357 17.21 20.87 -7.79
CA THR A 357 17.44 20.94 -9.22
C THR A 357 17.69 22.40 -9.64
N SER A 358 18.61 22.63 -10.58
CA SER A 358 19.02 23.96 -11.11
C SER A 358 17.87 24.81 -11.71
N ARG A 359 16.62 24.36 -11.57
CA ARG A 359 15.37 25.08 -11.80
C ARG A 359 15.12 26.19 -10.76
N ASN A 360 15.91 26.22 -9.67
CA ASN A 360 16.25 27.32 -8.75
C ASN A 360 15.35 28.57 -8.78
N VAL A 361 14.68 28.90 -7.66
CA VAL A 361 13.82 30.09 -7.34
C VAL A 361 12.34 29.75 -7.11
N LEU A 362 11.99 28.57 -6.57
CA LEU A 362 10.64 28.37 -6.04
C LEU A 362 10.53 28.69 -4.56
N ILE A 363 11.58 28.38 -3.81
CA ILE A 363 11.64 28.36 -2.35
C ILE A 363 12.97 28.99 -1.95
N ASP A 364 12.96 29.95 -1.03
CA ASP A 364 14.20 30.53 -0.52
C ASP A 364 14.92 29.56 0.45
N GLU A 365 16.18 29.87 0.81
CA GLU A 365 16.97 28.99 1.67
C GLU A 365 16.31 28.73 3.03
N MET A 366 15.68 29.76 3.62
CA MET A 366 15.05 29.66 4.93
C MET A 366 13.73 28.87 4.86
N GLU A 367 12.92 29.11 3.83
CA GLU A 367 11.74 28.31 3.52
C GLU A 367 12.14 26.84 3.32
N GLY A 368 13.22 26.57 2.59
CA GLY A 368 13.74 25.22 2.37
C GLY A 368 14.19 24.53 3.66
N ILE A 369 14.82 25.26 4.58
CA ILE A 369 15.18 24.75 5.91
C ILE A 369 13.92 24.46 6.75
N ASN A 370 12.87 25.30 6.66
CA ASN A 370 11.60 25.06 7.37
C ASN A 370 10.92 23.79 6.85
N ILE A 371 10.79 23.62 5.53
CA ILE A 371 10.20 22.43 4.91
C ILE A 371 10.98 21.18 5.30
N LEU A 372 12.31 21.26 5.29
CA LEU A 372 13.17 20.14 5.66
C LEU A 372 13.03 19.77 7.15
N SER A 373 12.83 20.76 8.02
CA SER A 373 12.58 20.55 9.45
C SER A 373 11.25 19.81 9.67
N ASP A 374 10.18 20.28 9.02
CA ASP A 374 8.86 19.65 9.08
C ASP A 374 8.86 18.25 8.47
N PHE A 375 9.61 18.05 7.39
CA PHE A 375 9.82 16.74 6.78
C PHE A 375 10.45 15.77 7.77
N VAL A 376 11.57 16.11 8.41
CA VAL A 376 12.21 15.23 9.40
C VAL A 376 11.28 14.93 10.58
N GLU A 377 10.58 15.93 11.11
CA GLU A 377 9.69 15.73 12.26
C GLU A 377 8.48 14.83 11.90
N ASN A 378 7.83 15.08 10.77
CA ASN A 378 6.64 14.32 10.38
C ASN A 378 6.97 12.93 9.81
N THR A 379 8.12 12.76 9.15
CA THR A 379 8.61 11.43 8.74
C THR A 379 8.97 10.58 9.95
N GLY A 380 9.55 11.16 11.01
CA GLY A 380 9.77 10.45 12.28
C GLY A 380 8.47 9.94 12.90
N LYS A 381 7.45 10.79 12.98
CA LYS A 381 6.11 10.40 13.48
C LYS A 381 5.46 9.32 12.60
N LEU A 382 5.59 9.45 11.28
CA LEU A 382 5.07 8.46 10.33
C LEU A 382 5.74 7.10 10.55
N LEU A 383 7.07 7.07 10.74
CA LEU A 383 7.83 5.86 10.97
C LEU A 383 7.34 5.12 12.22
N ASP A 384 7.19 5.83 13.33
CA ASP A 384 6.71 5.26 14.59
C ASP A 384 5.31 4.62 14.41
N LEU A 385 4.39 5.33 13.77
CA LEU A 385 3.04 4.84 13.52
C LEU A 385 3.02 3.64 12.55
N GLN A 386 3.87 3.63 11.52
CA GLN A 386 3.93 2.53 10.54
C GLN A 386 4.51 1.26 11.14
N VAL A 387 5.59 1.36 11.92
CA VAL A 387 6.17 0.20 12.61
C VAL A 387 5.14 -0.43 13.54
N GLU A 388 4.36 0.40 14.24
CA GLU A 388 3.28 -0.08 15.09
C GLU A 388 2.13 -0.70 14.29
N TYR A 389 1.63 0.00 13.27
CA TYR A 389 0.49 -0.44 12.44
C TYR A 389 0.78 -1.74 11.68
N HIS A 390 1.98 -1.89 11.14
CA HIS A 390 2.39 -3.10 10.42
C HIS A 390 2.91 -4.22 11.33
N GLU A 391 2.90 -4.02 12.65
CA GLU A 391 3.41 -4.96 13.65
C GLU A 391 4.86 -5.40 13.40
N GLY A 392 5.69 -4.47 12.92
CA GLY A 392 7.09 -4.78 12.59
C GLY A 392 7.78 -3.75 11.70
N ASP A 393 9.07 -3.96 11.48
CA ASP A 393 9.96 -3.05 10.75
C ASP A 393 10.37 -3.57 9.35
N THR A 394 9.73 -4.64 8.88
CA THR A 394 10.09 -5.33 7.63
C THR A 394 9.21 -4.95 6.45
N HIS A 395 8.19 -4.11 6.66
CA HIS A 395 7.27 -3.72 5.60
C HIS A 395 7.94 -2.73 4.61
N PRO A 396 7.70 -2.84 3.29
CA PRO A 396 8.29 -1.92 2.30
C PRO A 396 8.01 -0.43 2.58
N ASP A 397 6.79 -0.10 3.00
CA ASP A 397 6.43 1.27 3.39
C ASP A 397 7.28 1.82 4.54
N VAL A 398 7.65 0.97 5.51
CA VAL A 398 8.59 1.32 6.58
C VAL A 398 9.97 1.57 5.98
N GLY A 399 10.41 0.71 5.07
CA GLY A 399 11.67 0.88 4.33
C GLY A 399 11.76 2.25 3.66
N ALA A 400 10.72 2.62 2.89
CA ALA A 400 10.66 3.93 2.23
C ALA A 400 10.74 5.09 3.23
N THR A 401 9.97 5.04 4.33
CA THR A 401 9.99 6.09 5.37
C THR A 401 11.32 6.19 6.10
N VAL A 402 12.00 5.07 6.32
CA VAL A 402 13.35 5.03 6.91
C VAL A 402 14.36 5.74 5.99
N LEU A 403 14.27 5.53 4.68
CA LEU A 403 15.12 6.24 3.71
C LEU A 403 14.81 7.74 3.69
N ASP A 404 13.53 8.10 3.59
CA ASP A 404 13.06 9.49 3.66
C ASP A 404 13.65 10.20 4.90
N LEU A 405 13.58 9.54 6.07
CA LEU A 405 14.09 10.12 7.32
C LEU A 405 15.60 10.28 7.29
N ALA A 406 16.34 9.30 6.77
CA ALA A 406 17.79 9.37 6.64
C ALA A 406 18.20 10.53 5.72
N GLU A 407 17.53 10.70 4.58
CA GLU A 407 17.79 11.80 3.66
C GLU A 407 17.46 13.16 4.27
N GLY A 408 16.35 13.26 5.00
CA GLY A 408 15.97 14.47 5.72
C GLY A 408 17.02 14.87 6.77
N ILE A 409 17.48 13.92 7.59
CA ILE A 409 18.51 14.15 8.61
C ILE A 409 19.82 14.58 7.94
N ASN A 410 20.25 13.89 6.88
CA ASN A 410 21.46 14.25 6.14
C ASN A 410 21.36 15.67 5.57
N GLY A 411 20.22 16.03 4.98
CA GLY A 411 19.96 17.37 4.49
C GLY A 411 20.06 18.43 5.59
N MET A 412 19.50 18.17 6.78
CA MET A 412 19.55 19.09 7.91
C MET A 412 20.96 19.24 8.47
N LEU A 413 21.74 18.16 8.55
CA LEU A 413 23.15 18.21 8.95
C LEU A 413 23.98 19.12 8.04
N GLY A 414 23.70 19.09 6.73
CA GLY A 414 24.39 19.93 5.74
C GLY A 414 23.97 21.40 5.75
N LYS A 415 22.69 21.69 6.02
CA LYS A 415 22.12 23.05 5.87
C LYS A 415 21.95 23.81 7.19
N ALA A 416 21.45 23.14 8.23
CA ALA A 416 21.03 23.78 9.48
C ALA A 416 21.14 22.85 10.70
N PRO A 417 22.35 22.36 11.06
CA PRO A 417 22.53 21.38 12.13
C PRO A 417 22.02 21.86 13.49
N GLY A 418 22.10 23.17 13.79
CA GLY A 418 21.55 23.72 15.03
C GLY A 418 20.04 23.49 15.18
N ARG A 419 19.28 23.63 14.08
CA ARG A 419 17.82 23.41 14.08
C ARG A 419 17.45 21.94 14.18
N LEU A 420 18.29 21.06 13.66
CA LEU A 420 18.09 19.60 13.76
C LEU A 420 17.95 19.17 15.22
N PHE A 421 18.69 19.81 16.12
CA PHE A 421 18.72 19.47 17.54
C PHE A 421 17.51 20.01 18.31
N ASP A 422 16.81 20.98 17.73
CA ASP A 422 15.56 21.52 18.29
C ASP A 422 14.34 20.65 17.90
N LEU A 423 14.50 19.72 16.94
CA LEU A 423 13.43 18.84 16.51
C LEU A 423 13.10 17.80 17.57
N LYS A 424 11.81 17.48 17.70
CA LYS A 424 11.31 16.47 18.65
C LYS A 424 11.40 15.05 18.05
N VAL A 425 12.56 14.70 17.53
CA VAL A 425 12.83 13.39 16.94
C VAL A 425 13.92 12.68 17.73
N TYR A 426 13.77 11.38 17.89
CA TYR A 426 14.67 10.53 18.66
C TYR A 426 16.13 10.64 18.18
N ARG A 427 17.08 10.75 19.14
CA ARG A 427 18.54 10.69 18.93
C ARG A 427 19.15 11.78 18.05
N LEU A 428 18.55 12.97 18.04
CA LEU A 428 19.08 14.13 17.32
C LEU A 428 19.77 15.16 18.23
N GLU A 429 20.39 14.76 19.35
CA GLU A 429 20.90 15.73 20.34
C GLU A 429 22.25 16.38 19.96
N SER A 430 22.94 15.86 18.95
CA SER A 430 24.24 16.38 18.48
C SER A 430 24.55 15.90 17.06
N ILE A 431 25.50 16.55 16.38
CA ILE A 431 25.99 16.13 15.05
C ILE A 431 26.34 14.63 15.03
N VAL A 432 27.11 14.19 16.03
CA VAL A 432 27.59 12.80 16.11
C VAL A 432 26.43 11.82 16.31
N ALA A 433 25.47 12.15 17.17
CA ALA A 433 24.29 11.32 17.41
C ALA A 433 23.40 11.22 16.17
N SER A 434 23.14 12.36 15.53
CA SER A 434 22.34 12.45 14.30
C SER A 434 22.98 11.69 13.13
N SER A 435 24.28 11.85 12.89
CA SER A 435 24.99 11.10 11.84
C SER A 435 24.99 9.59 12.09
N LYS A 436 25.13 9.17 13.36
CA LYS A 436 25.03 7.74 13.72
C LYS A 436 23.62 7.22 13.45
N TYR A 437 22.59 7.95 13.84
CA TYR A 437 21.20 7.55 13.63
C TYR A 437 20.84 7.50 12.13
N GLU A 438 21.27 8.48 11.35
CA GLU A 438 21.14 8.48 9.89
C GLU A 438 21.76 7.23 9.24
N SER A 439 22.96 6.85 9.68
CA SER A 439 23.65 5.65 9.19
C SER A 439 22.90 4.36 9.55
N GLU A 440 22.35 4.28 10.77
CA GLU A 440 21.50 3.17 11.23
C GLU A 440 20.21 3.06 10.39
N LEU A 441 19.58 4.19 10.05
CA LEU A 441 18.43 4.23 9.17
C LEU A 441 18.78 3.71 7.77
N ARG A 442 19.88 4.17 7.15
CA ARG A 442 20.31 3.64 5.84
C ARG A 442 20.61 2.13 5.89
N ALA A 443 21.23 1.66 6.96
CA ALA A 443 21.46 0.22 7.13
C ALA A 443 20.14 -0.56 7.23
N THR A 444 19.15 0.00 7.91
CA THR A 444 17.80 -0.56 8.02
C THR A 444 17.08 -0.57 6.67
N HIS A 445 17.12 0.53 5.90
CA HIS A 445 16.60 0.59 4.54
C HIS A 445 17.22 -0.52 3.66
N ARG A 446 18.56 -0.59 3.59
CA ARG A 446 19.26 -1.62 2.78
C ARG A 446 18.89 -3.04 3.18
N ARG A 447 18.68 -3.28 4.48
CA ARG A 447 18.21 -4.57 5.00
C ARG A 447 16.82 -4.90 4.46
N ILE A 448 15.88 -3.96 4.52
CA ILE A 448 14.51 -4.13 4.04
C ILE A 448 14.50 -4.27 2.51
N GLU A 449 15.15 -3.38 1.78
CA GLU A 449 15.27 -3.42 0.33
C GLU A 449 15.80 -4.76 -0.17
N LYS A 450 16.85 -5.31 0.47
CA LYS A 450 17.40 -6.63 0.15
C LYS A 450 16.39 -7.78 0.33
N MET A 451 15.36 -7.62 1.15
CA MET A 451 14.28 -8.61 1.32
C MET A 451 13.32 -8.61 0.11
N PHE A 452 13.19 -7.50 -0.61
CA PHE A 452 12.21 -7.34 -1.69
C PHE A 452 12.81 -7.24 -3.10
N LYS A 453 14.13 -7.20 -3.22
CA LYS A 453 14.84 -7.55 -4.47
C LYS A 453 14.80 -9.08 -4.65
#